data_AF-A0A7C5IS85-F1
#
_entry.id   AF-A0A7C5IS85-F1
#
_cell.length_a   1.000
_cell.length_b   1.000
_cell.length_c   1.000
_cell.angle_alpha   90.00
_cell.angle_beta   90.00
_cell.angle_gamma   90.00
#
_symmetry.space_group_name_H-M   'P 1'
#
loop_
_entity.id
_entity.type
_entity.pdbx_description
1 polymer ?
#
loop_
_entity_poly.entity_id
_entity_poly.type
_entity_poly.pdbx_seq_one_letter_code
_entity_poly.pdbx_strand_id
1 'polypeptide(L)' 'MAHIRFASHLKQFFPKLCALEIDAATVAEVLRKLETIHPGLSSYLVDEHGAMRKHV' A
#
# COMPACT_ATOMS: atom_id res chain seq x y z
N MET A 1 -9.46 -8.00 -9.94
CA MET A 1 -9.53 -7.95 -8.46
C MET A 1 -8.27 -8.50 -7.82
N ALA A 2 -7.65 -7.69 -6.96
CA ALA A 2 -6.49 -8.04 -6.17
C ALA A 2 -6.86 -8.00 -4.67
N HIS A 3 -6.40 -9.00 -3.91
CA HIS A 3 -6.57 -9.04 -2.45
C HIS A 3 -5.31 -8.49 -1.79
N ILE A 4 -5.44 -7.42 -1.02
CA ILE A 4 -4.32 -6.77 -0.35
C ILE A 4 -4.33 -7.12 1.13
N ARG A 5 -3.19 -7.63 1.61
CA ARG A 5 -2.95 -7.93 3.03
C ARG A 5 -1.71 -7.16 3.48
N PHE A 6 -1.79 -6.61 4.68
CA PHE A 6 -0.71 -5.83 5.26
C PHE A 6 -0.03 -6.60 6.38
N ALA A 7 1.30 -6.49 6.44
CA ALA A 7 2.06 -7.01 7.56
C ALA A 7 1.63 -6.32 8.87
N SER A 8 1.59 -7.07 9.97
CA SER A 8 1.16 -6.56 11.28
C SER A 8 1.98 -5.36 11.75
N HIS A 9 3.27 -5.29 11.37
CA HIS A 9 4.14 -4.17 11.72
C HIS A 9 3.67 -2.84 11.10
N LEU A 10 3.12 -2.89 9.87
CA LEU A 10 2.60 -1.70 9.19
C LEU A 10 1.44 -1.04 9.94
N LYS A 11 0.66 -1.84 10.69
CA LYS A 11 -0.46 -1.32 11.51
C LYS A 11 0.00 -0.43 12.67
N GLN A 12 1.27 -0.51 13.08
CA GLN A 12 1.83 0.40 14.09
C GLN A 12 1.95 1.83 13.55
N PHE A 13 2.26 1.98 12.27
CA PHE A 13 2.39 3.28 11.59
C PHE A 13 1.06 3.73 10.97
N PHE A 14 0.24 2.79 10.51
CA PHE A 14 -1.06 3.05 9.88
C PHE A 14 -2.14 2.20 10.57
N PRO A 15 -2.66 2.63 11.73
CA PRO A 15 -3.60 1.83 12.54
C PRO A 15 -4.94 1.55 11.85
N LYS A 16 -5.27 2.29 10.79
CA LYS A 16 -6.46 2.08 9.97
C LYS A 16 -6.26 1.09 8.82
N LEU A 17 -5.07 0.50 8.66
CA LEU A 17 -4.82 -0.52 7.65
C LEU A 17 -5.61 -1.78 7.94
N CYS A 18 -6.53 -2.09 7.04
CA CYS A 18 -7.30 -3.31 7.02
C CYS A 18 -7.07 -4.04 5.70
N ALA A 19 -7.24 -5.36 5.69
CA ALA A 19 -7.23 -6.09 4.43
C ALA A 19 -8.41 -5.59 3.57
N LEU A 20 -8.17 -5.39 2.28
CA LEU A 20 -9.21 -4.98 1.35
C LEU A 20 -9.00 -5.58 -0.03
N GLU A 21 -10.09 -5.58 -0.80
CA GLU A 21 -10.10 -5.99 -2.18
C GLU A 21 -10.16 -4.74 -3.05
N ILE A 22 -9.19 -4.61 -3.95
CA ILE A 22 -9.14 -3.51 -4.91
C ILE A 22 -9.23 -4.11 -6.30
N ASP A 23 -10.12 -3.56 -7.11
CA ASP A 23 -10.09 -3.88 -8.53
C ASP A 23 -8.98 -3.07 -9.22
N ALA A 24 -7.94 -3.74 -9.66
CA ALA A 24 -6.78 -3.15 -10.32
C ALA A 24 -6.12 -4.21 -11.20
N ALA A 25 -5.55 -3.77 -12.32
CA ALA A 25 -4.82 -4.62 -13.27
C ALA A 25 -3.31 -4.62 -13.00
N THR A 26 -2.78 -3.61 -12.31
CA THR A 26 -1.34 -3.47 -12.02
C THR A 26 -1.07 -3.08 -10.57
N VAL A 27 0.14 -3.36 -10.09
CA VAL A 27 0.59 -2.93 -8.74
C VAL A 27 0.59 -1.40 -8.64
N ALA A 28 0.92 -0.69 -9.71
CA ALA A 28 0.88 0.78 -9.74
C ALA A 28 -0.55 1.32 -9.51
N GLU A 29 -1.56 0.69 -10.13
CA GLU A 29 -2.97 1.04 -9.88
C GLU A 29 -3.40 0.73 -8.45
N VAL A 30 -2.97 -0.40 -7.89
CA VAL A 30 -3.22 -0.74 -6.49
C VAL A 30 -2.65 0.35 -5.57
N LEU A 31 -1.39 0.74 -5.76
CA LEU A 31 -0.75 1.78 -4.95
C LEU A 31 -1.46 3.13 -5.07
N ARG A 32 -1.89 3.52 -6.28
CA ARG A 32 -2.61 4.78 -6.50
C ARG A 32 -3.98 4.79 -5.82
N LYS A 33 -4.70 3.67 -5.85
CA LYS A 33 -5.97 3.50 -5.13
C LYS A 33 -5.76 3.47 -3.62
N LEU A 34 -4.73 2.76 -3.15
CA LEU A 34 -4.36 2.71 -1.74
C LEU A 34 -3.99 4.10 -1.19
N GLU A 35 -3.29 4.93 -1.94
CA GLU A 35 -2.96 6.30 -1.54
C GLU A 35 -4.21 7.17 -1.32
N THR A 36 -5.28 6.91 -2.08
CA THR A 36 -6.57 7.61 -1.90
C THR A 36 -7.27 7.20 -0.59
N ILE A 37 -7.11 5.93 -0.18
CA ILE A 37 -7.74 5.36 1.02
C ILE A 37 -6.90 5.65 2.27
N HIS A 38 -5.58 5.58 2.12
CA HIS A 38 -4.56 5.75 3.14
C HIS A 38 -3.47 6.71 2.64
N PRO A 39 -3.70 8.03 2.71
CA PRO A 39 -2.71 9.03 2.31
C PRO A 39 -1.38 8.83 3.07
N GLY A 40 -0.27 8.88 2.34
CA GLY A 40 1.08 8.66 2.84
C GLY A 40 1.55 7.20 2.85
N LEU A 41 0.69 6.23 2.53
CA LEU A 41 1.07 4.82 2.49
C LEU A 41 2.01 4.53 1.33
N SER A 42 1.74 5.06 0.13
CA SER A 42 2.60 4.81 -1.04
C SER A 42 4.02 5.34 -0.80
N SER A 43 4.18 6.51 -0.16
CA SER A 43 5.47 7.08 0.24
C SER A 43 6.24 6.24 1.26
N TYR A 44 5.54 5.38 2.01
CA TYR A 44 6.15 4.41 2.91
C TYR A 44 6.59 3.13 2.17
N LEU A 45 5.79 2.66 1.21
CA LEU A 45 6.05 1.43 0.47
C LEU A 45 7.10 1.62 -0.63
N VAL A 46 7.12 2.82 -1.21
CA VAL A 46 7.91 3.18 -2.38
C VAL A 46 8.95 4.24 -1.98
N ASP A 47 10.12 4.21 -2.61
CA ASP A 47 11.13 5.25 -2.47
C ASP A 47 10.87 6.44 -3.41
N GLU A 48 11.75 7.43 -3.33
CA GLU A 48 11.69 8.65 -4.16
C GLU A 48 11.91 8.41 -5.66
N HIS A 49 12.42 7.23 -6.04
CA HIS A 49 12.62 6.82 -7.43
C HIS A 49 11.46 5.96 -7.97
N GLY A 50 10.44 5.70 -7.17
CA GLY A 50 9.31 4.86 -7.58
C GLY A 50 9.57 3.36 -7.42
N ALA A 51 10.67 2.95 -6.78
CA ALA A 51 10.97 1.55 -6.50
C ALA A 51 10.47 1.14 -5.11
N MET A 52 10.09 -0.14 -4.94
CA MET A 52 9.69 -0.64 -3.63
C MET A 52 10.88 -0.62 -2.65
N ARG A 53 10.62 -0.16 -1.43
CA ARG A 53 11.63 -0.19 -0.37
C ARG A 53 11.93 -1.64 0.01
N LYS A 54 13.21 -1.98 0.16
CA LYS A 54 13.68 -3.37 0.43
C LYS A 54 13.15 -4.01 1.72
N HIS A 55 12.62 -3.22 2.63
CA HIS A 55 12.20 -3.65 3.97
C HIS A 55 10.68 -3.70 4.14
N VAL A 56 9.95 -3.48 3.05
CA VAL A 56 8.49 -3.47 2.98
C VAL A 56 7.98 -4.78 2.41
#